data_AF-A0A7W9TF10-F1
#
_entry.id   AF-A0A7W9TF10-F1
#
_cell.length_a   1.000
_cell.length_b   1.000
_cell.length_c   1.000
_cell.angle_alpha   90.00
_cell.angle_beta   90.00
_cell.angle_gamma   90.00
#
_symmetry.space_group_name_H-M   'P 1'
#
loop_
_entity.id
_entity.type
_entity.pdbx_description
1 polymer ?
#
loop_
_entity_poly.entity_id
_entity_poly.type
_entity_poly.pdbx_seq_one_letter_code
_entity_poly.pdbx_strand_id
1 'polypeptide(L)'
;MISRHPSLTRAGFGVATAAAALAVAGCFAGAPAEPPHPVFSAPKAQQPAKALEATLATDAFAFRQAMTFELGTGEAVLTSEGRMAPKAGHAVGTRSWTFTKRVTTAQREALLGSSPAPSPQPAELGVAVEGTDVLVRPGTAPYWIRHAPSDFTLDGNRNVESLAGTQVPFGGTLLELLSSGGRVTKSTPTGTGRTYTIRTTAPAALTLFPKDLRDMLHRGTDEAAAPLPVDLVLRTDGKGRFTRVSADLGALKARERGSLRSLKGIRAELTVSQHGAGAPKLPSAARQLPARDTVREIDELEPGACFDPHTGTGSNRLVVSRPCETKHGARILAQPEMTTAYPGADKARQQAETACDRAVPDSPAAWRAESAGRDTHWFTWPTDKWDWNEHGAARATCYTFTNY
;
A
#
# COMPACT_ATOMS: atom_id res chain seq x y z
N MET A 1 -57.87 -19.25 -2.29
CA MET A 1 -59.06 -18.51 -2.75
C MET A 1 -58.56 -17.33 -3.59
N ILE A 2 -58.07 -17.51 -4.80
CA ILE A 2 -58.80 -17.55 -6.09
C ILE A 2 -60.21 -16.94 -5.99
N SER A 3 -60.34 -15.70 -6.44
CA SER A 3 -61.58 -15.15 -6.97
C SER A 3 -61.40 -14.91 -8.47
N ARG A 4 -62.44 -15.27 -9.23
CA ARG A 4 -62.49 -15.43 -10.68
C ARG A 4 -63.45 -14.40 -11.28
N HIS A 5 -63.10 -13.97 -12.49
CA HIS A 5 -63.95 -13.60 -13.65
C HIS A 5 -64.70 -12.24 -13.64
N PRO A 6 -65.07 -11.66 -14.81
CA PRO A 6 -65.18 -12.29 -16.13
C PRO A 6 -64.55 -11.59 -17.35
N SER A 7 -64.48 -12.44 -18.38
CA SER A 7 -64.23 -12.29 -19.81
C SER A 7 -65.09 -11.26 -20.55
N LEU A 8 -64.56 -10.74 -21.66
CA LEU A 8 -65.18 -10.38 -22.97
C LEU A 8 -64.15 -9.49 -23.69
N THR A 9 -63.73 -9.63 -24.96
CA THR A 9 -64.41 -10.08 -26.17
C THR A 9 -63.35 -10.40 -27.23
N ARG A 10 -63.63 -11.40 -28.08
CA ARG A 10 -62.86 -11.78 -29.28
C ARG A 10 -63.41 -11.04 -30.51
N ALA A 11 -62.54 -10.44 -31.32
CA ALA A 11 -62.69 -10.21 -32.77
C ALA A 11 -61.25 -9.98 -33.27
N GLY A 12 -60.71 -10.58 -34.32
CA GLY A 12 -61.30 -11.23 -35.48
C GLY A 12 -60.59 -10.67 -36.72
N PHE A 13 -59.61 -11.44 -37.22
CA PHE A 13 -59.05 -11.53 -38.58
C PHE A 13 -58.78 -10.27 -39.44
N GLY A 14 -57.56 -10.22 -39.99
CA GLY A 14 -57.23 -9.39 -41.14
C GLY A 14 -55.77 -9.53 -41.58
N VAL A 15 -55.39 -10.68 -42.15
CA VAL A 15 -54.13 -10.84 -42.89
C VAL A 15 -54.29 -10.15 -44.23
N ALA A 16 -53.48 -9.12 -44.50
CA ALA A 16 -53.33 -8.55 -45.83
C ALA A 16 -51.85 -8.68 -46.25
N THR A 17 -51.58 -9.74 -47.02
CA THR A 17 -50.40 -9.87 -47.87
C THR A 17 -50.45 -8.82 -48.97
N ALA A 18 -49.51 -7.87 -48.94
CA ALA A 18 -49.18 -7.04 -50.09
C ALA A 18 -47.71 -7.24 -50.42
N ALA A 19 -47.46 -8.13 -51.38
CA ALA A 19 -46.20 -8.20 -52.08
C ALA A 19 -46.19 -7.06 -53.13
N ALA A 20 -45.24 -6.15 -53.01
CA ALA A 20 -44.88 -5.24 -54.08
C ALA A 20 -43.35 -5.25 -54.21
N ALA A 21 -42.90 -5.75 -55.35
CA ALA A 21 -41.53 -5.74 -55.78
C ALA A 21 -41.12 -4.38 -56.37
N LEU A 22 -39.81 -4.15 -56.42
CA LEU A 22 -39.05 -3.09 -57.13
C LEU A 22 -38.99 -1.74 -56.40
N ALA A 23 -37.83 -1.11 -56.17
CA ALA A 23 -36.65 -1.06 -57.01
C ALA A 23 -35.33 -1.12 -56.22
N VAL A 24 -34.38 -1.88 -56.76
CA VAL A 24 -32.97 -1.86 -56.39
C VAL A 24 -32.37 -0.56 -56.91
N ALA A 25 -32.38 0.49 -56.09
CA ALA A 25 -31.45 1.60 -56.24
C ALA A 25 -30.14 1.16 -55.57
N GLY A 26 -29.11 0.92 -56.38
CA GLY A 26 -27.79 0.54 -55.91
C GLY A 26 -27.19 1.62 -55.02
N CYS A 27 -27.37 1.49 -53.71
CA CYS A 27 -26.47 2.10 -52.74
C CYS A 27 -25.18 1.29 -52.79
N PHE A 28 -24.07 1.95 -53.13
CA PHE A 28 -22.74 1.48 -52.82
C PHE A 28 -22.71 1.10 -51.35
N ALA A 29 -22.80 -0.21 -51.05
CA ALA A 29 -22.52 -0.75 -49.74
C ALA A 29 -21.01 -0.60 -49.54
N GLY A 30 -20.60 0.62 -49.18
CA GLY A 30 -19.31 0.83 -48.55
C GLY A 30 -19.21 -0.14 -47.38
N ALA A 31 -18.06 -0.78 -47.23
CA ALA A 31 -17.81 -1.70 -46.13
C ALA A 31 -18.34 -1.11 -44.82
N PRO A 32 -18.99 -1.92 -43.95
CA PRO A 32 -19.52 -1.40 -42.69
C PRO A 32 -18.40 -0.65 -41.97
N ALA A 33 -18.66 0.62 -41.64
CA ALA A 33 -17.70 1.45 -40.93
C ALA A 33 -17.22 0.70 -39.69
N GLU A 34 -15.90 0.60 -39.52
CA GLU A 34 -15.30 -0.08 -38.38
C GLU A 34 -15.91 0.52 -37.09
N PRO A 35 -16.38 -0.33 -36.14
CA PRO A 35 -17.01 0.17 -34.94
C PRO A 35 -16.05 1.12 -34.21
N PRO A 36 -16.55 2.23 -33.64
CA PRO A 36 -15.69 3.22 -33.02
C PRO A 36 -14.90 2.60 -31.87
N HIS A 37 -13.60 2.87 -31.83
CA HIS A 37 -12.75 2.33 -30.78
C HIS A 37 -13.19 2.88 -29.40
N PRO A 38 -13.46 2.02 -28.40
CA PRO A 38 -14.10 2.42 -27.12
C PRO A 38 -13.32 3.50 -26.34
N VAL A 39 -11.99 3.49 -26.44
CA VAL A 39 -11.11 4.52 -25.85
C VAL A 39 -10.85 5.69 -26.80
N PHE A 40 -10.33 5.42 -28.01
CA PHE A 40 -9.77 6.47 -28.87
C PHE A 40 -10.82 7.33 -29.59
N SER A 41 -12.04 6.84 -29.73
CA SER A 41 -13.17 7.62 -30.26
C SER A 41 -13.85 8.49 -29.20
N ALA A 42 -13.53 8.31 -27.91
CA ALA A 42 -14.05 9.19 -26.85
C ALA A 42 -13.43 10.60 -26.91
N PRO A 43 -14.10 11.63 -26.37
CA PRO A 43 -13.53 12.97 -26.24
C PRO A 43 -12.14 12.95 -25.61
N LYS A 44 -11.18 13.73 -26.14
CA LYS A 44 -9.76 13.70 -25.73
C LYS A 44 -9.56 13.76 -24.20
N ALA A 45 -10.35 14.57 -23.51
CA ALA A 45 -10.31 14.72 -22.07
C ALA A 45 -10.72 13.46 -21.29
N GLN A 46 -11.56 12.60 -21.88
CA GLN A 46 -12.08 11.37 -21.27
C GLN A 46 -11.24 10.13 -21.61
N GLN A 47 -10.40 10.20 -22.65
CA GLN A 47 -9.65 9.03 -23.12
C GLN A 47 -8.78 8.36 -22.04
N PRO A 48 -8.09 9.09 -21.13
CA PRO A 48 -7.35 8.43 -20.06
C PRO A 48 -8.23 7.64 -19.08
N ALA A 49 -9.39 8.18 -18.71
CA ALA A 49 -10.34 7.47 -17.86
C ALA A 49 -10.88 6.22 -18.57
N LYS A 50 -11.20 6.33 -19.87
CA LYS A 50 -11.58 5.17 -20.69
C LYS A 50 -10.46 4.14 -20.85
N ALA A 51 -9.20 4.58 -20.90
CA ALA A 51 -8.06 3.68 -20.91
C ALA A 51 -7.86 2.95 -19.57
N LEU A 52 -8.15 3.62 -18.44
CA LEU A 52 -8.18 3.00 -17.12
C LEU A 52 -9.29 1.94 -17.06
N GLU A 53 -10.52 2.30 -17.44
CA GLU A 53 -11.65 1.35 -17.53
C GLU A 53 -11.29 0.13 -18.38
N ALA A 54 -10.71 0.33 -19.57
CA ALA A 54 -10.29 -0.77 -20.44
C ALA A 54 -9.19 -1.65 -19.83
N THR A 55 -8.29 -1.06 -19.04
CA THR A 55 -7.25 -1.79 -18.29
C THR A 55 -7.87 -2.65 -17.19
N LEU A 56 -8.80 -2.08 -16.41
CA LEU A 56 -9.47 -2.76 -15.30
C LEU A 56 -10.53 -3.77 -15.74
N ALA A 57 -11.03 -3.65 -16.97
CA ALA A 57 -11.93 -4.63 -17.58
C ALA A 57 -11.24 -5.96 -17.97
N THR A 58 -9.92 -6.06 -17.84
CA THR A 58 -9.19 -7.31 -18.02
C THR A 58 -9.34 -8.23 -16.79
N ASP A 59 -9.28 -9.54 -16.99
CA ASP A 59 -9.46 -10.48 -15.88
C ASP A 59 -8.29 -10.43 -14.89
N ALA A 60 -7.06 -10.36 -15.42
CA ALA A 60 -5.88 -9.99 -14.66
C ALA A 60 -4.79 -9.40 -15.54
N PHE A 61 -3.83 -8.72 -14.93
CA PHE A 61 -2.61 -8.25 -15.56
C PHE A 61 -1.44 -8.30 -14.57
N ALA A 62 -0.22 -8.32 -15.10
CA ALA A 62 0.99 -8.13 -14.33
C ALA A 62 1.37 -6.65 -14.29
N PHE A 63 1.92 -6.20 -13.17
CA PHE A 63 2.42 -4.84 -13.00
C PHE A 63 3.82 -4.84 -12.40
N ARG A 64 4.59 -3.81 -12.72
CA ARG A 64 5.87 -3.50 -12.09
C ARG A 64 6.05 -2.00 -12.04
N GLN A 65 6.19 -1.46 -10.83
CA GLN A 65 6.44 -0.05 -10.57
C GLN A 65 7.80 0.12 -9.89
N ALA A 66 8.61 1.05 -10.36
CA ALA A 66 9.79 1.53 -9.66
C ALA A 66 9.56 3.00 -9.26
N MET A 67 9.80 3.32 -7.99
CA MET A 67 9.76 4.67 -7.45
C MET A 67 11.12 5.02 -6.87
N THR A 68 11.82 5.92 -7.53
CA THR A 68 13.17 6.38 -7.21
C THR A 68 13.10 7.65 -6.37
N PHE A 69 13.76 7.64 -5.21
CA PHE A 69 13.95 8.75 -4.29
C PHE A 69 15.40 9.24 -4.37
N GLU A 70 15.60 10.48 -4.82
CA GLU A 70 16.92 11.09 -4.92
C GLU A 70 17.31 11.78 -3.61
N LEU A 71 18.15 11.15 -2.80
CA LEU A 71 18.45 11.59 -1.43
C LEU A 71 19.74 12.42 -1.31
N GLY A 72 19.98 13.30 -2.28
CA GLY A 72 21.11 14.22 -2.27
C GLY A 72 22.41 13.60 -2.79
N THR A 73 22.98 12.65 -2.04
CA THR A 73 24.22 11.92 -2.37
C THR A 73 23.99 10.44 -2.69
N GLY A 74 22.80 9.91 -2.41
CA GLY A 74 22.40 8.53 -2.66
C GLY A 74 21.01 8.44 -3.30
N GLU A 75 20.58 7.21 -3.55
CA GLU A 75 19.30 6.88 -4.18
C GLU A 75 18.68 5.69 -3.44
N ALA A 76 17.37 5.75 -3.23
CA ALA A 76 16.58 4.63 -2.77
C ALA A 76 15.49 4.33 -3.81
N VAL A 77 15.27 3.06 -4.12
CA VAL A 77 14.24 2.64 -5.10
C VAL A 77 13.30 1.67 -4.43
N LEU A 78 12.01 2.06 -4.36
CA LEU A 78 10.90 1.18 -4.01
C LEU A 78 10.39 0.53 -5.29
N THR A 79 10.58 -0.79 -5.41
CA THR A 79 9.97 -1.58 -6.48
C THR A 79 8.71 -2.25 -5.95
N SER A 80 7.59 -2.10 -6.65
CA SER A 80 6.35 -2.84 -6.38
C SER A 80 6.01 -3.68 -7.61
N GLU A 81 5.85 -4.99 -7.47
CA GLU A 81 5.54 -5.85 -8.61
C GLU A 81 4.64 -7.00 -8.24
N GLY A 82 3.87 -7.49 -9.21
CA GLY A 82 2.93 -8.56 -8.96
C GLY A 82 1.85 -8.65 -10.02
N ARG A 83 0.69 -9.14 -9.61
CA ARG A 83 -0.49 -9.30 -10.47
C ARG A 83 -1.73 -8.75 -9.78
N MET A 84 -2.61 -8.14 -10.56
CA MET A 84 -3.92 -7.68 -10.11
C MET A 84 -4.99 -8.39 -10.93
N ALA A 85 -6.10 -8.74 -10.29
CA ALA A 85 -7.33 -9.20 -10.92
C ALA A 85 -8.47 -8.26 -10.47
N PRO A 86 -8.65 -7.11 -11.13
CA PRO A 86 -9.55 -6.05 -10.67
C PRO A 86 -11.00 -6.50 -10.51
N LYS A 87 -11.51 -7.32 -11.45
CA LYS A 87 -12.89 -7.87 -11.37
C LYS A 87 -13.12 -8.74 -10.14
N ALA A 88 -12.09 -9.44 -9.68
CA ALA A 88 -12.15 -10.24 -8.47
C ALA A 88 -11.85 -9.42 -7.20
N GLY A 89 -11.39 -8.16 -7.33
CA GLY A 89 -10.92 -7.37 -6.20
C GLY A 89 -9.63 -7.94 -5.58
N HIS A 90 -8.82 -8.66 -6.35
CA HIS A 90 -7.63 -9.36 -5.84
C HIS A 90 -6.33 -8.75 -6.36
N ALA A 91 -5.29 -8.77 -5.54
CA ALA A 91 -3.93 -8.61 -5.99
C ALA A 91 -2.96 -9.42 -5.13
N VAL A 92 -1.83 -9.81 -5.72
CA VAL A 92 -0.70 -10.40 -5.00
C VAL A 92 0.58 -9.87 -5.60
N GLY A 93 1.49 -9.43 -4.75
CA GLY A 93 2.77 -8.86 -5.17
C GLY A 93 3.74 -8.68 -4.03
N THR A 94 4.82 -7.99 -4.34
CA THR A 94 5.88 -7.62 -3.39
C THR A 94 6.15 -6.13 -3.48
N ARG A 95 6.63 -5.56 -2.37
CA ARG A 95 7.27 -4.26 -2.30
C ARG A 95 8.69 -4.47 -1.78
N SER A 96 9.69 -3.99 -2.51
CA SER A 96 11.09 -4.17 -2.15
C SER A 96 11.86 -2.87 -2.28
N TRP A 97 12.56 -2.49 -1.23
CA TRP A 97 13.49 -1.37 -1.23
C TRP A 97 14.90 -1.80 -1.61
N THR A 98 15.53 -0.99 -2.45
CA THR A 98 16.97 -1.06 -2.70
C THR A 98 17.58 0.30 -2.40
N PHE A 99 18.80 0.29 -1.85
CA PHE A 99 19.48 1.50 -1.39
C PHE A 99 20.91 1.51 -1.89
N THR A 100 21.36 2.64 -2.44
CA THR A 100 22.78 2.81 -2.72
C THR A 100 23.58 2.90 -1.41
N LYS A 101 24.89 2.62 -1.48
CA LYS A 101 25.79 2.63 -0.31
C LYS A 101 25.87 3.99 0.41
N ARG A 102 25.47 5.06 -0.26
CA ARG A 102 25.52 6.44 0.27
C ARG A 102 24.26 6.85 1.03
N VAL A 103 23.19 6.04 1.01
CA VAL A 103 21.98 6.29 1.82
C VAL A 103 22.28 5.99 3.28
N THR A 104 22.04 6.98 4.15
CA THR A 104 22.34 6.91 5.59
C THR A 104 21.37 5.97 6.32
N THR A 105 21.75 5.51 7.52
CA THR A 105 20.88 4.69 8.37
C THR A 105 19.56 5.39 8.68
N ALA A 106 19.61 6.67 9.09
CA ALA A 106 18.41 7.46 9.37
C ALA A 106 17.48 7.63 8.15
N GLN A 107 18.03 7.70 6.94
CA GLN A 107 17.22 7.72 5.70
C GLN A 107 16.58 6.37 5.43
N ARG A 108 17.30 5.27 5.67
CA ARG A 108 16.76 3.90 5.52
C ARG A 108 15.63 3.67 6.51
N GLU A 109 15.80 4.04 7.77
CA GLU A 109 14.78 3.93 8.82
C GLU A 109 13.53 4.73 8.46
N ALA A 110 13.69 5.96 7.97
CA ALA A 110 12.56 6.77 7.50
C ALA A 110 11.79 6.10 6.34
N LEU A 111 12.48 5.48 5.38
CA LEU A 111 11.83 4.90 4.20
C LEU A 111 11.24 3.49 4.45
N LEU A 112 11.87 2.71 5.33
CA LEU A 112 11.42 1.37 5.69
C LEU A 112 10.33 1.40 6.77
N GLY A 113 10.28 2.47 7.55
CA GLY A 113 9.47 2.56 8.75
C GLY A 113 10.18 1.95 9.95
N SER A 114 9.83 2.46 11.13
CA SER A 114 10.41 2.03 12.39
C SER A 114 9.92 0.63 12.79
N SER A 115 10.69 -0.03 13.66
CA SER A 115 10.27 -1.25 14.32
C SER A 115 10.84 -1.29 15.74
N PRO A 116 10.30 -2.13 16.64
CA PRO A 116 10.95 -2.42 17.91
C PRO A 116 12.32 -3.11 17.75
N ALA A 117 12.67 -3.62 16.57
CA ALA A 117 14.01 -4.15 16.33
C ALA A 117 15.07 -3.04 16.21
N PRO A 118 16.35 -3.34 16.52
CA PRO A 118 17.48 -2.46 16.26
C PRO A 118 17.73 -2.24 14.77
N SER A 119 17.06 -3.01 13.93
CA SER A 119 16.94 -2.76 12.50
C SER A 119 15.56 -2.19 12.17
N PRO A 120 15.46 -1.37 11.11
CA PRO A 120 14.17 -0.99 10.56
C PRO A 120 13.36 -2.22 10.07
N GLN A 121 12.14 -1.99 9.60
CA GLN A 121 11.37 -3.05 8.95
C GLN A 121 12.16 -3.68 7.78
N PRO A 122 11.88 -4.96 7.44
CA PRO A 122 12.53 -5.62 6.32
C PRO A 122 12.35 -4.83 5.02
N ALA A 123 13.40 -4.82 4.19
CA ALA A 123 13.35 -4.14 2.90
C ALA A 123 12.33 -4.76 1.92
N GLU A 124 11.95 -6.01 2.12
CA GLU A 124 10.92 -6.71 1.35
C GLU A 124 9.64 -6.88 2.17
N LEU A 125 8.51 -6.66 1.51
CA LEU A 125 7.16 -6.85 2.03
C LEU A 125 6.31 -7.61 1.00
N GLY A 126 5.84 -8.80 1.34
CA GLY A 126 4.79 -9.47 0.58
C GLY A 126 3.44 -8.81 0.84
N VAL A 127 2.65 -8.59 -0.20
CA VAL A 127 1.32 -7.98 -0.12
C VAL A 127 0.33 -8.83 -0.92
N ALA A 128 -0.81 -9.14 -0.31
CA ALA A 128 -1.97 -9.68 -1.00
C ALA A 128 -3.22 -8.94 -0.56
N VAL A 129 -4.16 -8.75 -1.48
CA VAL A 129 -5.44 -8.10 -1.24
C VAL A 129 -6.54 -9.04 -1.68
N GLU A 130 -7.52 -9.25 -0.81
CA GLU A 130 -8.70 -10.07 -1.02
C GLU A 130 -9.95 -9.24 -0.67
N GLY A 131 -10.54 -8.59 -1.69
CA GLY A 131 -11.63 -7.64 -1.46
C GLY A 131 -11.15 -6.45 -0.65
N THR A 132 -11.60 -6.33 0.60
CA THR A 132 -11.21 -5.27 1.54
C THR A 132 -10.12 -5.69 2.52
N ASP A 133 -9.77 -6.98 2.57
CA ASP A 133 -8.76 -7.49 3.48
C ASP A 133 -7.36 -7.35 2.87
N VAL A 134 -6.41 -6.98 3.72
CA VAL A 134 -5.01 -6.84 3.33
C VAL A 134 -4.17 -7.84 4.09
N LEU A 135 -3.42 -8.65 3.34
CA LEU A 135 -2.49 -9.62 3.88
C LEU A 135 -1.07 -9.13 3.67
N VAL A 136 -0.29 -9.14 4.75
CA VAL A 136 1.09 -8.64 4.77
C VAL A 136 2.04 -9.76 5.19
N ARG A 137 3.15 -9.92 4.47
CA ARG A 137 4.25 -10.81 4.86
C ARG A 137 5.53 -9.99 5.04
N PRO A 138 5.94 -9.68 6.27
CA PRO A 138 7.18 -8.97 6.54
C PRO A 138 8.38 -9.83 6.16
N GLY A 139 9.20 -9.37 5.21
CA GLY A 139 10.36 -10.10 4.71
C GLY A 139 10.04 -11.54 4.31
N THR A 140 10.77 -12.49 4.92
CA THR A 140 10.67 -13.92 4.68
C THR A 140 9.86 -14.68 5.74
N ALA A 141 9.02 -13.97 6.51
CA ALA A 141 8.17 -14.58 7.53
C ALA A 141 7.39 -15.79 6.97
N PRO A 142 7.28 -16.91 7.73
CA PRO A 142 6.58 -18.11 7.25
C PRO A 142 5.05 -17.97 7.26
N TYR A 143 4.54 -16.84 7.72
CA TYR A 143 3.12 -16.53 7.88
C TYR A 143 2.76 -15.22 7.18
N TRP A 144 1.46 -15.01 6.98
CA TRP A 144 0.87 -13.76 6.51
C TRP A 144 0.01 -13.18 7.62
N ILE A 145 0.10 -11.88 7.85
CA ILE A 145 -0.77 -11.18 8.79
C ILE A 145 -1.97 -10.67 8.00
N ARG A 146 -3.18 -11.09 8.36
CA ARG A 146 -4.43 -10.66 7.70
C ARG A 146 -5.06 -9.53 8.49
N HIS A 147 -5.17 -8.37 7.87
CA HIS A 147 -5.84 -7.20 8.41
C HIS A 147 -7.21 -7.05 7.75
N ALA A 148 -8.26 -7.08 8.56
CA ALA A 148 -9.59 -6.67 8.15
C ALA A 148 -9.72 -5.13 8.28
N PRO A 149 -10.70 -4.48 7.62
CA PRO A 149 -10.92 -3.04 7.75
C PRO A 149 -11.09 -2.53 9.19
N SER A 150 -11.66 -3.35 10.07
CA SER A 150 -11.80 -3.04 11.50
C SER A 150 -10.47 -2.91 12.24
N ASP A 151 -9.39 -3.46 11.69
CA ASP A 151 -8.09 -3.56 12.36
C ASP A 151 -7.22 -2.30 12.11
N PHE A 152 -7.65 -1.40 11.22
CA PHE A 152 -6.95 -0.16 10.88
C PHE A 152 -7.14 0.97 11.92
N THR A 153 -7.74 0.67 13.07
CA THR A 153 -7.98 1.64 14.14
C THR A 153 -6.70 2.00 14.91
N LEU A 154 -5.75 1.08 15.02
CA LEU A 154 -4.41 1.34 15.56
C LEU A 154 -3.59 2.13 14.54
N ASP A 155 -2.95 3.24 14.95
CA ASP A 155 -2.28 4.17 14.03
C ASP A 155 -1.21 3.50 13.14
N GLY A 156 -0.49 2.50 13.67
CA GLY A 156 0.42 1.70 12.86
C GLY A 156 -0.27 0.87 11.78
N ASN A 157 -1.46 0.31 12.06
CA ASN A 157 -2.21 -0.50 11.09
C ASN A 157 -2.81 0.35 9.95
N ARG A 158 -2.95 1.68 10.10
CA ARG A 158 -3.38 2.58 9.01
C ARG A 158 -2.43 2.60 7.82
N ASN A 159 -1.14 2.29 8.03
CA ASN A 159 -0.22 2.15 6.91
C ASN A 159 -0.54 0.94 6.03
N VAL A 160 -1.14 -0.12 6.60
CA VAL A 160 -1.58 -1.32 5.86
C VAL A 160 -2.75 -0.99 4.94
N GLU A 161 -3.66 -0.13 5.37
CA GLU A 161 -4.80 0.32 4.55
C GLU A 161 -4.32 0.86 3.19
N SER A 162 -3.20 1.60 3.16
CA SER A 162 -2.62 2.15 1.91
C SER A 162 -2.14 1.10 0.90
N LEU A 163 -2.04 -0.17 1.30
CA LEU A 163 -1.67 -1.29 0.43
C LEU A 163 -2.86 -1.83 -0.37
N ALA A 164 -4.09 -1.58 0.09
CA ALA A 164 -5.28 -1.72 -0.73
C ALA A 164 -5.52 -0.42 -1.49
N GLY A 165 -5.63 -0.49 -2.81
CA GLY A 165 -5.99 0.69 -3.59
C GLY A 165 -7.49 0.96 -3.51
N THR A 166 -7.86 2.21 -3.73
CA THR A 166 -9.27 2.62 -3.74
C THR A 166 -9.94 2.32 -5.08
N GLN A 167 -9.14 2.14 -6.14
CA GLN A 167 -9.61 2.02 -7.53
C GLN A 167 -9.02 0.79 -8.21
N VAL A 168 -7.80 0.41 -7.84
CA VAL A 168 -7.20 -0.87 -8.20
C VAL A 168 -6.90 -1.68 -6.95
N PRO A 169 -6.92 -3.03 -7.00
CA PRO A 169 -6.77 -3.82 -5.77
C PRO A 169 -5.42 -3.61 -5.05
N PHE A 170 -4.35 -3.24 -5.77
CA PHE A 170 -3.03 -3.01 -5.16
C PHE A 170 -2.72 -1.51 -5.07
N GLY A 171 -2.63 -1.01 -3.84
CA GLY A 171 -2.46 0.40 -3.51
C GLY A 171 -1.05 0.96 -3.75
N GLY A 172 -0.96 2.30 -3.73
CA GLY A 172 0.28 3.06 -3.96
C GLY A 172 0.88 2.92 -5.35
N THR A 173 0.08 2.54 -6.35
CA THR A 173 0.53 2.49 -7.75
C THR A 173 0.07 3.74 -8.51
N LEU A 174 0.78 4.10 -9.58
CA LEU A 174 0.42 5.23 -10.44
C LEU A 174 -0.97 5.10 -11.06
N LEU A 175 -1.59 3.90 -11.08
CA LEU A 175 -2.98 3.73 -11.50
C LEU A 175 -3.97 4.46 -10.56
N GLU A 176 -3.65 4.58 -9.28
CA GLU A 176 -4.47 5.32 -8.30
C GLU A 176 -4.46 6.84 -8.57
N LEU A 177 -3.42 7.38 -9.23
CA LEU A 177 -3.44 8.80 -9.61
C LEU A 177 -4.36 9.08 -10.80
N LEU A 178 -4.59 8.10 -11.66
CA LEU A 178 -5.37 8.28 -12.88
C LEU A 178 -6.86 8.43 -12.59
N SER A 179 -7.33 7.87 -11.48
CA SER A 179 -8.69 7.99 -11.00
C SER A 179 -8.97 9.32 -10.28
N SER A 180 -7.95 9.97 -9.71
CA SER A 180 -8.08 11.27 -9.04
C SER A 180 -8.43 12.44 -9.98
N GLY A 181 -8.47 12.18 -11.29
CA GLY A 181 -8.68 13.18 -12.32
C GLY A 181 -7.40 13.94 -12.69
N GLY A 182 -7.45 14.62 -13.83
CA GLY A 182 -6.33 15.39 -14.33
C GLY A 182 -6.63 16.00 -15.69
N ARG A 183 -5.92 17.07 -16.04
CA ARG A 183 -6.11 17.74 -17.33
C ARG A 183 -5.19 17.11 -18.38
N VAL A 184 -5.77 16.63 -19.47
CA VAL A 184 -5.00 16.20 -20.65
C VAL A 184 -4.39 17.43 -21.31
N THR A 185 -3.06 17.54 -21.29
CA THR A 185 -2.32 18.64 -21.91
C THR A 185 -1.80 18.27 -23.29
N LYS A 186 -1.53 16.98 -23.53
CA LYS A 186 -1.08 16.45 -24.81
C LYS A 186 -1.67 15.06 -25.05
N SER A 187 -2.00 14.77 -26.31
CA SER A 187 -2.41 13.45 -26.75
C SER A 187 -1.90 13.21 -28.16
N THR A 188 -1.10 12.16 -28.34
CA THR A 188 -0.44 11.83 -29.61
C THR A 188 -0.59 10.34 -29.91
N PRO A 189 -0.98 9.94 -31.14
CA PRO A 189 -0.90 8.55 -31.59
C PRO A 189 0.52 7.99 -31.42
N THR A 190 0.64 6.69 -31.12
CA THR A 190 1.94 6.03 -30.94
C THR A 190 1.81 4.55 -31.31
N GLY A 191 2.24 4.19 -32.52
CA GLY A 191 1.96 2.86 -33.09
C GLY A 191 0.44 2.63 -33.19
N THR A 192 -0.03 1.47 -32.72
CA THR A 192 -1.46 1.17 -32.64
C THR A 192 -2.17 1.85 -31.48
N GLY A 193 -1.45 2.43 -30.52
CA GLY A 193 -2.01 3.04 -29.31
C GLY A 193 -1.84 4.56 -29.25
N ARG A 194 -1.86 5.10 -28.03
CA ARG A 194 -1.70 6.53 -27.77
C ARG A 194 -0.80 6.83 -26.58
N THR A 195 -0.12 7.97 -26.67
CA THR A 195 0.58 8.61 -25.55
C THR A 195 -0.21 9.84 -25.08
N TYR A 196 -0.36 9.98 -23.77
CA TYR A 196 -1.03 11.10 -23.11
C TYR A 196 -0.07 11.80 -22.15
N THR A 197 -0.17 13.11 -22.07
CA THR A 197 0.38 13.88 -20.95
C THR A 197 -0.78 14.41 -20.13
N ILE A 198 -0.79 14.10 -18.84
CA ILE A 198 -1.81 14.52 -17.89
C ILE A 198 -1.16 15.34 -16.79
N ARG A 199 -1.80 16.44 -16.43
CA ARG A 199 -1.41 17.24 -15.28
C ARG A 199 -2.38 17.00 -14.12
N THR A 200 -1.85 16.54 -12.99
CA THR A 200 -2.55 16.41 -11.70
C THR A 200 -1.90 17.31 -10.64
N THR A 201 -2.26 17.14 -9.37
CA THR A 201 -1.80 17.97 -8.24
C THR A 201 -0.93 17.19 -7.25
N ALA A 202 -0.03 17.89 -6.55
CA ALA A 202 0.78 17.31 -5.48
C ALA A 202 -0.04 16.61 -4.37
N PRO A 203 -1.18 17.14 -3.88
CA PRO A 203 -2.04 16.42 -2.92
C PRO A 203 -2.54 15.07 -3.44
N ALA A 204 -2.90 14.96 -4.72
CA ALA A 204 -3.26 13.68 -5.31
C ALA A 204 -2.06 12.72 -5.30
N ALA A 205 -0.87 13.19 -5.69
CA ALA A 205 0.37 12.40 -5.65
C ALA A 205 0.73 11.89 -4.26
N LEU A 206 0.45 12.64 -3.19
CA LEU A 206 0.70 12.23 -1.80
C LEU A 206 -0.09 10.98 -1.38
N THR A 207 -1.20 10.66 -2.06
CA THR A 207 -1.99 9.45 -1.77
C THR A 207 -1.28 8.14 -2.13
N LEU A 208 -0.21 8.20 -2.93
CA LEU A 208 0.60 7.03 -3.27
C LEU A 208 1.42 6.49 -2.10
N PHE A 209 1.61 7.29 -1.05
CA PHE A 209 2.51 6.99 0.05
C PHE A 209 1.73 6.58 1.30
N PRO A 210 2.27 5.65 2.11
CA PRO A 210 1.73 5.36 3.43
C PRO A 210 1.75 6.62 4.31
N LYS A 211 0.97 6.62 5.40
CA LYS A 211 0.73 7.82 6.21
C LYS A 211 2.03 8.37 6.80
N ASP A 212 2.88 7.50 7.34
CA ASP A 212 4.19 7.86 7.89
C ASP A 212 5.09 8.60 6.87
N LEU A 213 5.21 8.09 5.65
CA LEU A 213 6.00 8.72 4.60
C LEU A 213 5.32 9.98 4.08
N ARG A 214 4.00 9.99 3.95
CA ARG A 214 3.21 11.18 3.60
C ARG A 214 3.37 12.29 4.64
N ASP A 215 3.45 11.97 5.93
CA ASP A 215 3.62 12.95 7.00
C ASP A 215 5.04 13.58 6.96
N MET A 216 6.04 12.87 6.41
CA MET A 216 7.38 13.42 6.14
C MET A 216 7.50 14.20 4.82
N LEU A 217 6.54 14.03 3.91
CA LEU A 217 6.45 14.73 2.64
C LEU A 217 5.46 15.89 2.73
N HIS A 218 5.60 16.90 1.87
CA HIS A 218 4.63 17.97 1.73
C HIS A 218 4.64 18.56 0.31
N ARG A 219 3.61 19.33 -0.02
CA ARG A 219 3.71 20.34 -1.09
C ARG A 219 4.56 21.49 -0.55
N GLY A 220 5.65 21.89 -1.21
CA GLY A 220 6.62 22.92 -0.75
C GLY A 220 6.00 24.15 -0.03
N THR A 221 6.81 24.84 0.79
CA THR A 221 6.57 25.88 1.85
C THR A 221 5.36 26.84 1.86
N ASP A 222 4.27 26.61 1.13
CA ASP A 222 3.08 27.45 1.18
C ASP A 222 1.81 26.60 1.09
N GLU A 223 1.26 26.22 2.24
CA GLU A 223 -0.04 25.53 2.30
C GLU A 223 -1.18 26.40 1.77
N ALA A 224 -1.02 27.71 1.69
CA ALA A 224 -2.02 28.62 1.11
C ALA A 224 -1.90 28.77 -0.42
N ALA A 225 -0.82 28.29 -1.05
CA ALA A 225 -0.61 28.39 -2.49
C ALA A 225 -1.37 27.32 -3.28
N ALA A 226 -1.67 27.63 -4.55
CA ALA A 226 -2.25 26.67 -5.48
C ALA A 226 -1.40 25.39 -5.56
N PRO A 227 -2.00 24.18 -5.56
CA PRO A 227 -1.26 22.93 -5.58
C PRO A 227 -0.27 22.85 -6.75
N LEU A 228 0.99 22.52 -6.46
CA LEU A 228 2.01 22.34 -7.49
C LEU A 228 1.60 21.22 -8.47
N PRO A 229 1.79 21.42 -9.78
CA PRO A 229 1.42 20.43 -10.77
C PRO A 229 2.36 19.24 -10.74
N VAL A 230 1.80 18.07 -11.02
CA VAL A 230 2.53 16.82 -11.27
C VAL A 230 2.16 16.36 -12.68
N ASP A 231 3.16 16.19 -13.54
CA ASP A 231 2.95 15.74 -14.92
C ASP A 231 3.15 14.21 -15.01
N LEU A 232 2.15 13.53 -15.57
CA LEU A 232 2.15 12.11 -15.87
C LEU A 232 2.22 11.90 -17.37
N VAL A 233 2.99 10.91 -17.80
CA VAL A 233 3.03 10.44 -19.19
C VAL A 233 2.50 9.02 -19.23
N LEU A 234 1.42 8.81 -19.99
CA LEU A 234 0.74 7.53 -20.11
C LEU A 234 0.91 6.98 -21.52
N ARG A 235 1.09 5.67 -21.64
CA ARG A 235 1.11 4.95 -22.92
C ARG A 235 0.09 3.83 -22.90
N THR A 236 -0.62 3.70 -24.01
CA THR A 236 -1.66 2.67 -24.22
C THR A 236 -1.31 1.77 -25.40
N ASP A 237 -1.82 0.54 -25.40
CA ASP A 237 -1.76 -0.39 -26.54
C ASP A 237 -2.89 -0.12 -27.56
N GLY A 238 -2.97 -0.92 -28.62
CA GLY A 238 -4.02 -0.79 -29.64
C GLY A 238 -5.42 -1.18 -29.20
N LYS A 239 -5.59 -1.73 -27.99
CA LYS A 239 -6.89 -1.97 -27.36
C LYS A 239 -7.28 -0.86 -26.39
N GLY A 240 -6.45 0.19 -26.28
CA GLY A 240 -6.64 1.30 -25.36
C GLY A 240 -6.28 0.99 -23.92
N ARG A 241 -5.55 -0.09 -23.62
CA ARG A 241 -5.15 -0.46 -22.26
C ARG A 241 -3.79 0.14 -21.92
N PHE A 242 -3.55 0.48 -20.66
CA PHE A 242 -2.24 0.99 -20.25
C PHE A 242 -1.15 -0.07 -20.39
N THR A 243 0.01 0.40 -20.83
CA THR A 243 1.25 -0.40 -20.91
C THR A 243 2.38 0.25 -20.13
N ARG A 244 2.39 1.58 -20.04
CA ARG A 244 3.36 2.33 -19.23
C ARG A 244 2.74 3.62 -18.69
N VAL A 245 3.09 3.96 -17.46
CA VAL A 245 2.74 5.22 -16.81
C VAL A 245 4.00 5.72 -16.11
N SER A 246 4.38 6.97 -16.31
CA SER A 246 5.51 7.58 -15.59
C SER A 246 5.10 8.93 -15.02
N ALA A 247 5.63 9.28 -13.86
CA ALA A 247 5.39 10.55 -13.20
C ALA A 247 6.69 11.12 -12.63
N ASP A 248 6.86 12.44 -12.79
CA ASP A 248 7.82 13.21 -12.02
C ASP A 248 7.09 13.85 -10.84
N LEU A 249 7.39 13.37 -9.63
CA LEU A 249 6.80 13.82 -8.39
C LEU A 249 7.68 14.86 -7.69
N GLY A 250 8.58 15.55 -8.41
CA GLY A 250 9.50 16.57 -7.86
C GLY A 250 8.83 17.78 -7.20
N ALA A 251 7.50 17.94 -7.41
CA ALA A 251 6.65 18.86 -6.66
C ALA A 251 6.49 18.49 -5.19
N LEU A 252 6.71 17.21 -4.84
CA LEU A 252 6.76 16.73 -3.46
C LEU A 252 8.14 17.01 -2.87
N LYS A 253 8.16 17.67 -1.72
CA LYS A 253 9.38 17.96 -0.96
C LYS A 253 9.33 17.26 0.39
N ALA A 254 10.50 16.93 0.91
CA ALA A 254 10.62 16.51 2.30
C ALA A 254 10.49 17.74 3.21
N ARG A 255 9.87 17.56 4.38
CA ARG A 255 9.80 18.62 5.39
C ARG A 255 11.22 19.03 5.81
N GLU A 256 11.40 20.33 6.10
CA GLU A 256 12.72 20.92 6.39
C GLU A 256 13.44 20.23 7.56
N ARG A 257 12.67 19.75 8.54
CA ARG A 257 13.14 19.00 9.70
C ARG A 257 12.81 17.52 9.48
N GLY A 258 13.82 16.69 9.28
CA GLY A 258 13.64 15.25 9.15
C GLY A 258 14.81 14.52 8.49
N SER A 259 14.76 13.19 8.52
CA SER A 259 15.78 12.31 7.92
C SER A 259 15.82 12.40 6.39
N LEU A 260 14.71 12.82 5.75
CA LEU A 260 14.58 12.95 4.30
C LEU A 260 14.87 14.37 3.77
N ARG A 261 15.38 15.30 4.60
CA ARG A 261 15.63 16.70 4.19
C ARG A 261 16.52 16.88 2.94
N SER A 262 17.29 15.87 2.57
CA SER A 262 18.13 15.87 1.37
C SER A 262 17.41 15.37 0.10
N LEU A 263 16.11 15.07 0.19
CA LEU A 263 15.29 14.63 -0.93
C LEU A 263 15.20 15.73 -1.99
N LYS A 264 15.74 15.45 -3.18
CA LYS A 264 15.75 16.34 -4.34
C LYS A 264 14.53 16.15 -5.24
N GLY A 265 14.09 14.90 -5.38
CA GLY A 265 12.95 14.53 -6.21
C GLY A 265 12.55 13.07 -6.06
N ILE A 266 11.35 12.77 -6.54
CA ILE A 266 10.81 11.41 -6.61
C ILE A 266 10.36 11.16 -8.05
N ARG A 267 10.83 10.09 -8.67
CA ARG A 267 10.44 9.68 -10.03
C ARG A 267 9.81 8.31 -9.99
N ALA A 268 8.68 8.13 -10.66
CA ALA A 268 7.96 6.87 -10.67
C ALA A 268 7.71 6.38 -12.09
N GLU A 269 7.87 5.08 -12.31
CA GLU A 269 7.56 4.40 -13.56
C GLU A 269 6.85 3.10 -13.28
N LEU A 270 5.67 2.92 -13.88
CA LEU A 270 4.85 1.74 -13.86
C LEU A 270 4.78 1.14 -15.26
N THR A 271 4.98 -0.16 -15.37
CA THR A 271 4.68 -0.97 -16.55
C THR A 271 3.54 -1.93 -16.25
N VAL A 272 2.62 -2.06 -17.20
CA VAL A 272 1.49 -3.00 -17.13
C VAL A 272 1.58 -3.95 -18.32
N SER A 273 1.49 -5.25 -18.06
CA SER A 273 1.72 -6.30 -19.05
C SER A 273 0.85 -7.52 -18.80
N GLN A 274 0.94 -8.53 -19.66
CA GLN A 274 0.22 -9.81 -19.51
C GLN A 274 -1.30 -9.65 -19.27
N HIS A 275 -1.92 -8.70 -19.97
CA HIS A 275 -3.36 -8.47 -19.90
C HIS A 275 -4.16 -9.72 -20.30
N GLY A 276 -5.12 -10.13 -19.48
CA GLY A 276 -5.95 -11.32 -19.68
C GLY A 276 -5.35 -12.62 -19.14
N ALA A 277 -4.28 -12.53 -18.33
CA ALA A 277 -3.76 -13.71 -17.64
C ALA A 277 -4.70 -14.15 -16.50
N GLY A 278 -4.50 -15.34 -15.93
CA GLY A 278 -5.31 -15.82 -14.80
C GLY A 278 -5.20 -14.95 -13.53
N ALA A 279 -6.17 -15.02 -12.63
CA ALA A 279 -6.08 -14.32 -11.35
C ALA A 279 -4.87 -14.83 -10.53
N PRO A 280 -4.20 -13.96 -9.74
CA PRO A 280 -3.16 -14.40 -8.84
C PRO A 280 -3.71 -15.34 -7.76
N LYS A 281 -2.89 -16.31 -7.34
CA LYS A 281 -3.24 -17.19 -6.23
C LYS A 281 -2.98 -16.49 -4.90
N LEU A 282 -4.02 -16.36 -4.08
CA LEU A 282 -3.92 -15.79 -2.73
C LEU A 282 -3.12 -16.71 -1.79
N PRO A 283 -2.50 -16.16 -0.73
CA PRO A 283 -1.88 -16.94 0.33
C PRO A 283 -2.86 -17.91 0.99
N SER A 284 -2.42 -19.13 1.30
CA SER A 284 -3.28 -20.14 1.96
C SER A 284 -3.73 -19.68 3.35
N ALA A 285 -5.02 -19.85 3.67
CA ALA A 285 -5.59 -19.53 4.99
C ALA A 285 -4.83 -20.16 6.17
N ALA A 286 -4.30 -21.38 6.01
CA ALA A 286 -3.52 -22.07 7.05
C ALA A 286 -2.21 -21.37 7.45
N ARG A 287 -1.74 -20.39 6.65
CA ARG A 287 -0.55 -19.58 6.95
C ARG A 287 -0.91 -18.16 7.38
N GLN A 288 -2.19 -17.85 7.57
CA GLN A 288 -2.65 -16.51 7.91
C GLN A 288 -2.86 -16.38 9.42
N LEU A 289 -2.33 -15.31 10.00
CA LEU A 289 -2.55 -14.87 11.37
C LEU A 289 -3.49 -13.67 11.35
N PRO A 290 -4.67 -13.70 11.98
CA PRO A 290 -5.54 -12.53 12.06
C PRO A 290 -4.88 -11.41 12.87
N ALA A 291 -4.79 -10.21 12.30
CA ALA A 291 -4.12 -9.08 12.93
C ALA A 291 -4.76 -8.72 14.28
N ARG A 292 -6.10 -8.71 14.35
CA ARG A 292 -6.85 -8.50 15.60
C ARG A 292 -6.46 -9.45 16.74
N ASP A 293 -5.93 -10.64 16.42
CA ASP A 293 -5.61 -11.68 17.40
C ASP A 293 -4.11 -11.74 17.70
N THR A 294 -3.25 -11.32 16.76
CA THR A 294 -1.79 -11.47 16.90
C THR A 294 -1.00 -10.17 16.89
N VAL A 295 -1.50 -9.10 16.28
CA VAL A 295 -0.82 -7.80 16.28
C VAL A 295 -1.20 -7.05 17.54
N ARG A 296 -0.21 -6.70 18.36
CA ARG A 296 -0.38 -6.06 19.67
C ARG A 296 0.60 -4.93 19.83
N GLU A 297 0.30 -4.00 20.72
CA GLU A 297 1.35 -3.12 21.23
C GLU A 297 2.30 -3.93 22.13
N ILE A 298 3.59 -3.66 22.03
CA ILE A 298 4.63 -4.42 22.71
C ILE A 298 4.58 -4.26 24.23
N ASP A 299 4.06 -3.14 24.72
CA ASP A 299 3.85 -2.86 26.14
C ASP A 299 2.62 -3.59 26.72
N GLU A 300 1.71 -4.09 25.89
CA GLU A 300 0.61 -4.97 26.29
C GLU A 300 1.03 -6.45 26.45
N LEU A 301 2.27 -6.79 26.06
CA LEU A 301 2.79 -8.15 26.19
C LEU A 301 3.41 -8.38 27.56
N GLU A 302 2.92 -9.41 28.26
CA GLU A 302 3.45 -9.81 29.56
C GLU A 302 4.93 -10.27 29.50
N PRO A 303 5.69 -10.12 30.60
CA PRO A 303 7.01 -10.73 30.74
C PRO A 303 6.99 -12.24 30.42
N GLY A 304 7.93 -12.67 29.59
CA GLY A 304 8.02 -14.04 29.07
C GLY A 304 7.32 -14.27 27.73
N ALA A 305 6.47 -13.34 27.26
CA ALA A 305 5.82 -13.45 25.95
C ALA A 305 6.84 -13.37 24.79
N CYS A 306 6.56 -14.11 23.72
CA CYS A 306 7.39 -14.12 22.51
C CYS A 306 6.70 -13.39 21.36
N PHE A 307 7.50 -12.74 20.51
CA PHE A 307 6.99 -11.94 19.41
C PHE A 307 7.96 -11.86 18.24
N ASP A 308 7.42 -11.51 17.07
CA ASP A 308 8.20 -11.04 15.93
C ASP A 308 8.12 -9.50 15.89
N PRO A 309 9.26 -8.78 15.78
CA PRO A 309 9.30 -7.32 15.84
C PRO A 309 8.80 -6.66 14.55
N HIS A 310 8.60 -7.44 13.49
CA HIS A 310 8.26 -6.92 12.17
C HIS A 310 6.82 -7.27 11.82
N THR A 311 5.98 -6.24 11.74
CA THR A 311 4.58 -6.31 11.33
C THR A 311 4.39 -5.87 9.88
N GLY A 312 5.40 -5.22 9.28
CA GLY A 312 5.29 -4.62 7.95
C GLY A 312 4.53 -3.29 7.93
N THR A 313 4.22 -2.71 9.10
CA THR A 313 3.38 -1.51 9.24
C THR A 313 4.15 -0.23 9.58
N GLY A 314 5.46 -0.33 9.84
CA GLY A 314 6.32 0.83 10.13
C GLY A 314 6.14 1.42 11.54
N SER A 315 5.58 0.66 12.48
CA SER A 315 5.42 1.07 13.88
C SER A 315 6.52 0.50 14.77
N ASN A 316 7.05 1.32 15.68
CA ASN A 316 7.98 0.92 16.74
C ASN A 316 7.28 0.39 18.01
N ARG A 317 5.94 0.31 18.00
CA ARG A 317 5.14 -0.21 19.12
C ARG A 317 4.43 -1.50 18.78
N LEU A 318 4.11 -1.73 17.51
CA LEU A 318 3.39 -2.93 17.10
C LEU A 318 4.33 -4.09 16.85
N VAL A 319 3.94 -5.25 17.37
CA VAL A 319 4.62 -6.54 17.22
C VAL A 319 3.63 -7.63 16.84
N VAL A 320 4.12 -8.76 16.35
CA VAL A 320 3.32 -9.96 16.16
C VAL A 320 3.54 -10.90 17.33
N SER A 321 2.56 -11.07 18.21
CA SER A 321 2.60 -12.08 19.28
C SER A 321 2.67 -13.48 18.69
N ARG A 322 3.56 -14.32 19.24
CA ARG A 322 3.82 -15.69 18.78
C ARG A 322 3.91 -16.66 19.96
N PRO A 323 3.47 -17.92 19.79
CA PRO A 323 3.79 -18.98 20.74
C PRO A 323 5.30 -19.15 20.85
N CYS A 324 5.81 -19.21 22.07
CA CYS A 324 7.24 -19.31 22.36
C CYS A 324 7.86 -20.64 21.92
N GLU A 325 7.04 -21.69 21.76
CA GLU A 325 7.43 -23.01 21.26
C GLU A 325 7.67 -23.01 19.75
N THR A 326 7.30 -21.93 19.07
CA THR A 326 7.55 -21.72 17.63
C THR A 326 8.68 -20.73 17.43
N LYS A 327 9.29 -20.74 16.23
CA LYS A 327 10.28 -19.72 15.84
C LYS A 327 9.66 -18.32 15.99
N HIS A 328 10.31 -17.49 16.79
CA HIS A 328 9.98 -16.10 17.10
C HIS A 328 11.24 -15.23 16.96
N GLY A 329 11.07 -13.91 16.94
CA GLY A 329 12.17 -12.95 16.80
C GLY A 329 12.72 -12.45 18.13
N ALA A 330 11.88 -12.38 19.16
CA ALA A 330 12.23 -11.82 20.44
C ALA A 330 11.33 -12.33 21.58
N ARG A 331 11.79 -12.10 22.82
CA ARG A 331 11.07 -12.40 24.06
C ARG A 331 11.12 -11.22 25.02
N ILE A 332 9.99 -10.89 25.65
CA ILE A 332 9.89 -9.90 26.72
C ILE A 332 10.57 -10.45 27.98
N LEU A 333 11.52 -9.69 28.52
CA LEU A 333 12.25 -10.05 29.75
C LEU A 333 11.60 -9.41 30.99
N ALA A 334 11.21 -8.14 30.88
CA ALA A 334 10.64 -7.36 31.97
C ALA A 334 9.90 -6.12 31.45
N GLN A 335 9.03 -5.54 32.29
CA GLN A 335 8.33 -4.29 32.02
C GLN A 335 8.35 -3.34 33.23
N PRO A 336 9.50 -2.79 33.60
CA PRO A 336 9.60 -1.93 34.77
C PRO A 336 8.87 -0.60 34.57
N GLU A 337 8.22 -0.13 35.63
CA GLU A 337 7.62 1.19 35.69
C GLU A 337 8.68 2.28 35.81
N MET A 338 8.40 3.42 35.19
CA MET A 338 9.18 4.66 35.16
C MET A 338 8.38 5.77 35.84
N THR A 339 8.94 6.99 35.87
CA THR A 339 8.27 8.12 36.53
C THR A 339 6.98 8.52 35.81
N THR A 340 5.92 8.80 36.54
CA THR A 340 4.60 9.12 35.95
C THR A 340 4.58 10.44 35.16
N ALA A 341 5.43 11.41 35.49
CA ALA A 341 5.54 12.66 34.73
C ALA A 341 6.53 12.53 33.56
N TYR A 342 6.13 12.95 32.37
CA TYR A 342 6.98 12.90 31.17
C TYR A 342 8.24 13.79 31.34
N PRO A 343 9.45 13.22 31.37
CA PRO A 343 10.67 13.97 31.68
C PRO A 343 11.31 14.62 30.44
N GLY A 344 10.70 14.48 29.26
CA GLY A 344 11.29 14.79 27.96
C GLY A 344 12.03 13.59 27.34
N ALA A 345 12.15 13.58 26.01
CA ALA A 345 12.53 12.39 25.24
C ALA A 345 13.90 11.79 25.66
N ASP A 346 14.92 12.62 25.83
CA ASP A 346 16.27 12.15 26.19
C ASP A 346 16.31 11.54 27.59
N LYS A 347 15.64 12.17 28.56
CA LYS A 347 15.56 11.65 29.94
C LYS A 347 14.67 10.42 30.02
N ALA A 348 13.59 10.37 29.24
CA ALA A 348 12.71 9.22 29.14
C ALA A 348 13.49 7.97 28.67
N ARG A 349 14.32 8.14 27.63
CA ARG A 349 15.21 7.08 27.15
C ARG A 349 16.18 6.61 28.23
N GLN A 350 16.86 7.53 28.91
CA GLN A 350 17.82 7.19 29.98
C GLN A 350 17.14 6.46 31.15
N GLN A 351 15.92 6.87 31.52
CA GLN A 351 15.13 6.18 32.54
C GLN A 351 14.77 4.76 32.11
N ALA A 352 14.34 4.57 30.86
CA ALA A 352 13.98 3.26 30.33
C ALA A 352 15.18 2.31 30.31
N GLU A 353 16.33 2.77 29.82
CA GLU A 353 17.59 2.04 29.83
C GLU A 353 17.98 1.61 31.25
N THR A 354 18.02 2.57 32.17
CA THR A 354 18.36 2.31 33.58
C THR A 354 17.38 1.35 34.25
N ALA A 355 16.09 1.43 33.93
CA ALA A 355 15.08 0.54 34.49
C ALA A 355 15.25 -0.88 33.96
N CYS A 356 15.54 -1.05 32.66
CA CYS A 356 15.80 -2.35 32.05
C CYS A 356 17.09 -2.99 32.55
N ASP A 357 18.18 -2.23 32.68
CA ASP A 357 19.44 -2.71 33.24
C ASP A 357 19.27 -3.33 34.64
N ARG A 358 18.36 -2.76 35.45
CA ARG A 358 18.05 -3.28 36.79
C ARG A 358 17.11 -4.48 36.77
N ALA A 359 16.11 -4.49 35.88
CA ALA A 359 15.07 -5.51 35.88
C ALA A 359 15.46 -6.79 35.14
N VAL A 360 16.30 -6.69 34.10
CA VAL A 360 16.71 -7.83 33.28
C VAL A 360 17.40 -8.94 34.09
N PRO A 361 18.33 -8.67 35.04
CA PRO A 361 18.96 -9.72 35.85
C PRO A 361 17.99 -10.64 36.59
N ASP A 362 16.82 -10.11 37.01
CA ASP A 362 15.79 -10.86 37.75
C ASP A 362 14.93 -11.75 36.82
N SER A 363 15.01 -11.56 35.50
CA SER A 363 14.32 -12.42 34.55
C SER A 363 14.93 -13.84 34.51
N PRO A 364 14.11 -14.88 34.27
CA PRO A 364 14.56 -16.26 34.17
C PRO A 364 15.79 -16.43 33.27
N ALA A 365 16.82 -17.12 33.77
CA ALA A 365 18.06 -17.35 33.03
C ALA A 365 17.83 -18.03 31.68
N ALA A 366 16.82 -18.90 31.58
CA ALA A 366 16.42 -19.54 30.33
C ALA A 366 15.96 -18.53 29.27
N TRP A 367 15.24 -17.47 29.65
CA TRP A 367 14.78 -16.43 28.72
C TRP A 367 15.94 -15.56 28.25
N ARG A 368 16.84 -15.19 29.16
CA ARG A 368 18.05 -14.43 28.81
C ARG A 368 19.00 -15.20 27.91
N ALA A 369 19.07 -16.52 28.08
CA ALA A 369 19.92 -17.41 27.29
C ALA A 369 19.48 -17.52 25.81
N GLU A 370 18.25 -17.12 25.46
CA GLU A 370 17.81 -17.08 24.07
C GLU A 370 18.48 -15.96 23.26
N SER A 371 19.13 -15.00 23.93
CA SER A 371 19.72 -13.84 23.31
C SER A 371 20.75 -14.17 22.23
N ALA A 372 20.69 -13.41 21.14
CA ALA A 372 21.67 -13.48 20.07
C ALA A 372 23.11 -13.11 20.47
N GLY A 373 23.26 -12.32 21.55
CA GLY A 373 24.54 -11.95 22.15
C GLY A 373 24.49 -12.14 23.67
N ARG A 374 25.59 -12.59 24.29
CA ARG A 374 25.61 -12.81 25.74
C ARG A 374 25.19 -11.53 26.47
N ASP A 375 24.23 -11.66 27.38
CA ASP A 375 23.70 -10.60 28.24
C ASP A 375 23.24 -9.34 27.48
N THR A 376 22.90 -9.47 26.20
CA THR A 376 22.39 -8.35 25.40
C THR A 376 20.87 -8.27 25.53
N HIS A 377 20.39 -7.09 25.91
CA HIS A 377 18.96 -6.78 25.91
C HIS A 377 18.72 -5.46 25.19
N TRP A 378 17.47 -5.25 24.84
CA TRP A 378 16.94 -4.09 24.15
C TRP A 378 15.74 -3.57 24.90
N PHE A 379 15.34 -2.35 24.60
CA PHE A 379 14.21 -1.73 25.27
C PHE A 379 13.45 -0.78 24.35
N THR A 380 12.17 -0.63 24.63
CA THR A 380 11.31 0.42 24.07
C THR A 380 10.60 1.16 25.19
N TRP A 381 10.14 2.38 24.91
CA TRP A 381 9.49 3.26 25.86
C TRP A 381 8.56 4.23 25.14
N PRO A 382 7.55 4.81 25.82
CA PRO A 382 6.76 5.91 25.29
C PRO A 382 7.64 7.11 24.90
N THR A 383 7.59 7.52 23.63
CA THR A 383 8.53 8.53 23.09
C THR A 383 8.05 9.97 23.20
N ASP A 384 6.76 10.18 23.50
CA ASP A 384 6.20 11.52 23.63
C ASP A 384 5.25 11.64 24.84
N LYS A 385 4.83 12.89 25.10
CA LYS A 385 3.99 13.23 26.25
C LYS A 385 2.61 12.59 26.17
N TRP A 386 2.06 12.42 24.97
CA TRP A 386 0.73 11.86 24.80
C TRP A 386 0.76 10.37 25.11
N ASP A 387 1.70 9.64 24.53
CA ASP A 387 1.98 8.23 24.81
C ASP A 387 2.26 7.98 26.29
N TRP A 388 3.02 8.88 26.93
CA TRP A 388 3.38 8.78 28.35
C TRP A 388 2.18 8.88 29.30
N ASN A 389 1.11 9.58 28.90
CA ASN A 389 -0.01 9.92 29.79
C ASN A 389 -1.33 9.19 29.45
N GLU A 390 -1.63 8.92 28.18
CA GLU A 390 -2.92 8.31 27.78
C GLU A 390 -2.90 6.78 27.71
N HIS A 391 -1.75 6.16 27.42
CA HIS A 391 -1.67 4.71 27.14
C HIS A 391 -1.31 3.82 28.34
N GLY A 392 -1.38 4.34 29.57
CA GLY A 392 -1.35 3.48 30.76
C GLY A 392 0.05 3.00 31.14
N ALA A 393 0.67 3.83 31.99
CA ALA A 393 1.94 3.65 32.69
C ALA A 393 3.18 3.92 31.82
N ALA A 394 3.95 4.93 32.25
CA ALA A 394 5.33 5.13 31.84
C ALA A 394 6.12 3.85 32.11
N ARG A 395 6.14 2.91 31.17
CA ARG A 395 6.79 1.61 31.31
C ARG A 395 7.83 1.46 30.23
N ALA A 396 8.99 0.98 30.63
CA ALA A 396 9.94 0.45 29.66
C ALA A 396 9.56 -0.99 29.38
N THR A 397 9.69 -1.44 28.14
CA THR A 397 9.58 -2.86 27.81
C THR A 397 10.94 -3.37 27.42
N CYS A 398 11.50 -4.27 28.23
CA CYS A 398 12.82 -4.86 28.06
C CYS A 398 12.68 -6.23 27.40
N TYR A 399 13.47 -6.50 26.37
CA TYR A 399 13.37 -7.75 25.61
C TYR A 399 14.73 -8.17 25.06
N THR A 400 14.80 -9.39 24.54
CA THR A 400 15.98 -9.89 23.84
C THR A 400 15.61 -10.46 22.48
N PHE A 401 16.49 -10.31 21.49
CA PHE A 401 16.33 -10.96 20.18
C PHE A 401 16.89 -12.36 20.21
N THR A 402 16.19 -13.27 19.57
CA THR A 402 16.52 -14.69 19.56
C THR A 402 17.27 -15.08 18.29
N ASN A 403 18.30 -15.92 18.43
CA ASN A 403 18.98 -16.56 17.30
C ASN A 403 18.19 -17.79 16.83
N TYR A 404 17.41 -17.67 15.76
CA TYR A 404 16.76 -18.82 15.11
C TYR A 404 17.02 -18.92 13.62
#